data_AF-A0A6P0TPK9-F1
#
_entry.id   AF-A0A6P0TPK9-F1
#
_cell.length_a   1.000
_cell.length_b   1.000
_cell.length_c   1.000
_cell.angle_alpha   90.00
_cell.angle_beta   90.00
_cell.angle_gamma   90.00
#
_symmetry.space_group_name_H-M   'P 1'
#
loop_
_entity.id
_entity.type
_entity.pdbx_description
1 polymer ?
#
loop_
_entity_poly.entity_id
_entity_poly.type
_entity_poly.pdbx_seq_one_letter_code
_entity_poly.pdbx_strand_id
1 'polypeptide(L)'
;MSNLSWRRSLFCQKPRVRALGGGRKAQLLQASYKLFLIKFNFKCYPTFDVAGVLFDLHRSRAHHWMLRLQPLLESALGEKMADA
;
A
#
# COMPACT_ATOMS: atom_id res chain seq x y z
N MET A 1 47.73 1.06 36.94
CA MET A 1 47.03 2.07 36.12
C MET A 1 47.07 1.63 34.67
N SER A 2 45.98 1.92 33.93
CA SER A 2 45.81 1.93 32.47
C SER A 2 46.01 0.63 31.68
N ASN A 3 44.92 0.06 31.15
CA ASN A 3 44.59 0.10 29.71
C ASN A 3 43.37 -0.79 29.38
N LEU A 4 42.16 -0.26 29.59
CA LEU A 4 40.97 -0.82 28.95
C LEU A 4 40.90 -0.31 27.51
N SER A 5 41.24 -1.18 26.55
CA SER A 5 41.01 -0.93 25.14
C SER A 5 39.53 -1.13 24.81
N TRP A 6 38.79 -0.02 24.72
CA TRP A 6 37.40 -0.02 24.26
C TRP A 6 37.35 -0.30 22.76
N ARG A 7 37.41 -1.57 22.35
CA ARG A 7 36.94 -1.97 21.02
C ARG A 7 35.43 -1.81 20.97
N ARG A 8 34.95 -0.62 20.62
CA ARG A 8 33.60 -0.43 20.12
C ARG A 8 33.50 -1.23 18.83
N SER A 9 32.92 -2.43 18.91
CA SER A 9 32.36 -3.09 17.74
C SER A 9 31.30 -2.14 17.20
N LEU A 10 31.65 -1.38 16.17
CA LEU A 10 30.67 -0.67 15.36
C LEU A 10 29.77 -1.76 14.81
N PHE A 11 28.56 -1.86 15.34
CA PHE A 11 27.47 -2.65 14.76
C PHE A 11 27.26 -2.14 13.34
N CYS A 12 28.03 -2.65 12.39
CA CYS A 12 27.86 -2.43 10.97
C CYS A 12 26.63 -3.24 10.59
N GLN A 13 25.45 -2.66 10.85
CA GLN A 13 24.20 -3.18 10.36
C GLN A 13 24.27 -3.06 8.85
N LYS A 14 24.57 -4.17 8.18
CA LYS A 14 24.53 -4.27 6.71
C LYS A 14 23.22 -3.63 6.25
N PRO A 15 23.24 -2.64 5.33
CA PRO A 15 22.02 -1.99 4.87
C PRO A 15 21.05 -3.05 4.35
N ARG A 16 19.80 -3.01 4.81
CA ARG A 16 18.76 -3.97 4.40
C ARG A 16 18.46 -3.79 2.92
N VAL A 17 19.03 -4.64 2.07
CA VAL A 17 18.69 -4.70 0.64
C VAL A 17 17.41 -5.52 0.48
N ARG A 18 16.34 -4.90 -0.03
CA ARG A 18 15.11 -5.63 -0.37
C ARG A 18 15.33 -6.38 -1.69
N ALA A 19 15.12 -7.70 -1.68
CA ALA A 19 15.09 -8.48 -2.92
C ALA A 19 13.91 -8.07 -3.79
N LEU A 20 14.12 -8.02 -5.11
CA LEU A 20 13.04 -7.80 -6.08
C LEU A 20 11.97 -8.89 -5.91
N GLY A 21 10.71 -8.48 -5.77
CA GLY A 21 9.60 -9.41 -5.58
C GLY A 21 9.47 -10.05 -4.19
N GLY A 22 10.34 -9.71 -3.22
CA GLY A 22 10.29 -10.20 -1.84
C GLY A 22 9.27 -9.49 -0.93
N GLY A 23 8.53 -8.51 -1.46
CA GLY A 23 7.44 -7.84 -0.75
C GLY A 23 6.16 -8.69 -0.71
N ARG A 24 5.23 -8.29 0.17
CA ARG A 24 3.88 -8.89 0.26
C ARG A 24 3.22 -8.88 -1.12
N LYS A 25 2.81 -10.07 -1.58
CA LYS A 25 2.12 -10.24 -2.87
C LYS A 25 0.78 -9.52 -2.86
N ALA A 26 0.27 -9.18 -4.04
CA ALA A 26 -1.02 -8.52 -4.16
C ALA A 26 -2.14 -9.47 -3.73
N GLN A 27 -2.96 -9.09 -2.76
CA GLN A 27 -4.13 -9.86 -2.33
C GLN A 27 -5.39 -9.53 -3.15
N LEU A 28 -5.44 -8.36 -3.77
CA LEU A 28 -6.45 -7.96 -4.75
C LEU A 28 -6.17 -8.60 -6.13
N LEU A 29 -6.28 -9.92 -6.22
CA LEU A 29 -6.02 -10.66 -7.47
C LEU A 29 -7.20 -10.58 -8.44
N GLN A 30 -8.42 -10.86 -7.95
CA GLN A 30 -9.60 -10.88 -8.80
C GLN A 30 -10.11 -9.47 -9.13
N ALA A 31 -10.70 -9.32 -10.32
CA ALA A 31 -11.28 -8.07 -10.77
C ALA A 31 -12.48 -7.63 -9.91
N SER A 32 -13.27 -8.59 -9.40
CA SER A 32 -14.41 -8.37 -8.50
C SER A 32 -14.01 -7.58 -7.25
N TYR A 33 -12.95 -8.00 -6.56
CA TYR A 33 -12.46 -7.31 -5.36
C TYR A 33 -11.99 -5.88 -5.66
N LYS A 34 -11.36 -5.65 -6.82
CA LYS A 34 -10.94 -4.31 -7.23
C LYS A 34 -12.14 -3.41 -7.49
N LEU A 35 -13.15 -3.93 -8.18
CA LEU A 35 -14.40 -3.21 -8.44
C LEU A 35 -15.14 -2.89 -7.13
N PHE A 36 -15.21 -3.86 -6.22
CA PHE A 36 -15.83 -3.68 -4.91
C PHE A 36 -15.07 -2.64 -4.09
N LEU A 37 -13.74 -2.70 -4.05
CA LEU A 37 -12.90 -1.71 -3.37
C LEU A 37 -13.18 -0.29 -3.86
N ILE A 38 -13.18 -0.05 -5.17
CA ILE A 38 -13.35 1.31 -5.70
C ILE A 38 -14.76 1.84 -5.45
N LYS A 39 -15.80 1.02 -5.66
CA LYS A 39 -17.19 1.43 -5.37
C LYS A 39 -17.41 1.66 -3.88
N PHE A 40 -16.84 0.83 -3.03
CA PHE A 40 -16.88 1.02 -1.58
C PHE A 40 -16.23 2.34 -1.17
N ASN A 41 -15.08 2.69 -1.76
CA ASN A 41 -14.40 3.97 -1.48
C ASN A 41 -15.28 5.17 -1.85
N PHE A 42 -15.90 5.15 -3.03
CA PHE A 42 -16.77 6.25 -3.47
C PHE A 42 -18.11 6.32 -2.72
N LYS A 43 -18.64 5.19 -2.26
CA LYS A 43 -19.93 5.17 -1.56
C LYS A 43 -19.81 5.53 -0.09
N CYS A 44 -18.79 5.04 0.60
CA CYS A 44 -18.66 5.12 2.05
C CYS A 44 -17.60 6.13 2.52
N TYR A 45 -16.79 6.68 1.61
CA TYR A 45 -15.66 7.57 1.91
C TYR A 45 -14.81 7.11 3.12
N PRO A 46 -14.41 5.83 3.18
CA PRO A 46 -13.62 5.32 4.29
C PRO A 46 -12.22 5.96 4.29
N THR A 47 -11.64 6.12 5.47
CA THR A 47 -10.20 6.40 5.56
C THR A 47 -9.40 5.23 4.98
N PHE A 48 -8.26 5.48 4.34
CA PHE A 48 -7.43 4.43 3.74
C PHE A 48 -6.94 3.36 4.72
N ASP A 49 -6.81 3.70 6.00
CA ASP A 49 -6.51 2.71 7.05
C ASP A 49 -7.68 1.77 7.29
N VAL A 50 -8.93 2.26 7.28
CA VAL A 50 -10.15 1.44 7.41
C VAL A 50 -10.31 0.54 6.18
N ALA A 51 -10.17 1.10 4.98
CA ALA A 51 -10.13 0.30 3.76
C ALA A 51 -8.98 -0.73 3.79
N GLY A 52 -7.85 -0.37 4.40
CA GLY A 52 -6.74 -1.27 4.63
C GLY A 52 -7.07 -2.46 5.51
N VAL A 53 -7.76 -2.23 6.63
CA VAL A 53 -8.22 -3.30 7.52
C VAL A 53 -9.25 -4.20 6.83
N LEU A 54 -10.24 -3.62 6.13
CA LEU A 54 -11.32 -4.37 5.50
C LEU A 54 -10.87 -5.25 4.33
N PHE A 55 -9.87 -4.80 3.58
CA PHE A 55 -9.37 -5.47 2.37
C PHE A 55 -7.96 -6.06 2.54
N ASP A 56 -7.49 -6.15 3.79
CA ASP A 56 -6.17 -6.68 4.17
C ASP A 56 -5.01 -6.08 3.36
N LEU A 57 -5.00 -4.75 3.24
CA LEU A 57 -4.06 -4.00 2.43
C LEU A 57 -3.42 -2.85 3.22
N HIS A 58 -2.16 -2.55 2.90
CA HIS A 58 -1.49 -1.40 3.49
C HIS A 58 -2.14 -0.11 2.99
N ARG A 59 -2.29 0.91 3.85
CA ARG A 59 -2.91 2.21 3.51
C ARG A 59 -2.41 2.82 2.20
N SER A 60 -1.09 2.77 1.97
CA SER A 60 -0.48 3.30 0.75
C SER A 60 -0.92 2.51 -0.48
N ARG A 61 -1.11 1.19 -0.35
CA ARG A 61 -1.63 0.36 -1.45
C ARG A 61 -3.09 0.68 -1.71
N ALA A 62 -3.90 0.94 -0.68
CA ALA A 62 -5.29 1.38 -0.82
C ALA A 62 -5.38 2.63 -1.70
N HIS A 63 -4.60 3.66 -1.34
CA HIS A 63 -4.54 4.92 -2.09
C HIS A 63 -4.06 4.72 -3.53
N HIS A 64 -2.99 3.93 -3.74
CA HIS A 64 -2.50 3.65 -5.09
C HIS A 64 -3.53 2.92 -5.96
N TRP A 65 -4.28 1.97 -5.37
CA TRP A 65 -5.35 1.28 -6.09
C TRP A 65 -6.52 2.19 -6.38
N MET A 66 -6.89 3.09 -5.47
CA MET A 66 -7.94 4.08 -5.70
C MET A 66 -7.61 4.95 -6.92
N LEU A 67 -6.44 5.61 -6.92
CA LEU A 67 -5.99 6.46 -8.03
C LEU A 67 -5.90 5.70 -9.36
N ARG A 68 -5.51 4.43 -9.33
CA ARG A 68 -5.41 3.61 -10.53
C ARG A 68 -6.76 3.13 -11.06
N LEU A 69 -7.70 2.81 -10.18
CA LEU A 69 -9.00 2.24 -10.53
C LEU A 69 -10.04 3.32 -10.83
N GLN A 70 -9.89 4.52 -10.28
CA GLN A 70 -10.77 5.65 -10.55
C GLN A 70 -10.97 5.92 -12.06
N PRO A 71 -9.92 6.16 -12.87
CA PRO A 71 -10.12 6.47 -14.29
C PRO A 71 -10.70 5.29 -15.07
N LEU A 72 -10.41 4.05 -14.65
CA LEU A 72 -10.99 2.84 -15.24
C LEU A 72 -12.49 2.74 -14.95
N LEU A 73 -12.89 3.09 -13.73
CA LEU A 73 -14.29 3.08 -13.33
C LEU A 73 -15.08 4.19 -14.04
N GLU A 74 -14.53 5.40 -14.10
CA GLU A 74 -15.13 6.54 -14.80
C GLU A 74 -15.29 6.25 -16.30
N SER A 75 -14.27 5.66 -16.93
CA SER A 75 -14.36 5.21 -18.32
C SER A 75 -15.40 4.13 -18.55
N ALA A 76 -15.61 3.23 -17.59
CA ALA A 76 -16.58 2.15 -17.70
C ALA A 76 -18.03 2.65 -17.47
N LEU A 77 -18.20 3.67 -16.63
CA LEU A 77 -19.50 4.28 -16.34
C LEU A 77 -19.89 5.36 -17.36
N GLY A 78 -18.91 5.98 -18.03
CA GLY A 78 -19.15 7.16 -18.88
C GLY A 78 -19.41 8.44 -18.07
N GLU A 79 -19.13 8.42 -16.77
CA GLU A 79 -19.41 9.50 -15.82
C GLU A 79 -18.16 9.82 -15.01
N LYS A 80 -17.95 11.10 -14.70
CA LYS A 80 -16.92 11.52 -13.74
C LYS A 80 -17.46 11.39 -12.32
N MET A 81 -16.70 10.76 -11.44
CA MET A 81 -17.12 10.57 -10.04
C MET A 81 -16.36 11.45 -9.06
N ALA A 82 -15.19 11.97 -9.43
CA ALA A 82 -14.54 13.06 -8.71
C ALA A 82 -13.90 14.03 -9.71
N ASP A 83 -14.11 15.33 -9.47
CA ASP A 83 -13.37 16.38 -10.16
C ASP A 83 -11.96 16.43 -9.57
N ALA A 84 -10.96 16.16 -10.42
CA ALA A 84 -9.55 16.21 -10.05
C ALA A 84 -9.07 17.64 -9.79
#